data_AF-A0A6I6WTG8-F1
#
_entry.id   AF-A0A6I6WTG8-F1
#
_cell.length_a   1.000
_cell.length_b   1.000
_cell.length_c   1.000
_cell.angle_alpha   90.00
_cell.angle_beta   90.00
_cell.angle_gamma   90.00
#
_symmetry.space_group_name_H-M   'P 1'
#
loop_
_entity.id
_entity.type
_entity.pdbx_description
1 polymer ?
#
loop_
_entity_poly.entity_id
_entity_poly.type
_entity_poly.pdbx_seq_one_letter_code
_entity_poly.pdbx_strand_id
1 'polypeptide(L)'
;MGGMAGEQRDAAGVADPTTEGPAGAGPGRGQPAAPGEAQGGVLGRVGDPAAREVTLPNRPESARLARQLTDTVVRTRWGMSAQLAENTVLLVSELVGNAVRHTGAHAIGLRMLRRSGWFRIEVRDPSRGLPCLLPVDALDTSGRGLFLVDTLSDRWGVDLLPRGKTTWFEMRS
;
A
#
# COMPACT_ATOMS: atom_id res chain seq x y z
N MET A 1 27.40 -35.60 7.02
CA MET A 1 28.42 -36.45 6.38
C MET A 1 27.67 -37.45 5.50
N GLY A 2 27.84 -37.38 4.17
CA GLY A 2 27.31 -38.32 3.14
C GLY A 2 25.78 -38.28 2.96
N GLY A 3 25.18 -38.08 1.78
CA GLY A 3 25.47 -38.67 0.47
C GLY A 3 24.58 -39.91 0.28
N MET A 4 23.51 -39.83 -0.53
CA MET A 4 23.39 -40.44 -1.89
C MET A 4 23.76 -41.93 -1.94
N ALA A 5 23.14 -42.84 -2.67
CA ALA A 5 22.06 -42.94 -3.64
C ALA A 5 21.89 -44.45 -3.92
N GLY A 6 20.88 -44.86 -4.67
CA GLY A 6 20.76 -46.24 -5.19
C GLY A 6 19.30 -46.59 -5.48
N GLU A 7 18.71 -46.21 -6.61
CA GLU A 7 18.91 -46.71 -7.98
C GLU A 7 17.97 -47.88 -8.33
N GLN A 8 16.93 -47.51 -9.07
CA GLN A 8 16.29 -48.13 -10.24
C GLN A 8 16.39 -49.65 -10.47
N ARG A 9 15.25 -50.23 -10.90
CA ARG A 9 15.14 -50.96 -12.18
C ARG A 9 13.68 -51.19 -12.60
N ASP A 10 13.46 -50.90 -13.88
CA ASP A 10 12.23 -50.94 -14.67
C ASP A 10 11.89 -52.32 -15.25
N ALA A 11 10.67 -52.37 -15.84
CA ALA A 11 10.23 -53.12 -17.02
C ALA A 11 9.87 -54.61 -16.83
N ALA A 12 8.89 -55.22 -17.52
CA ALA A 12 7.84 -54.82 -18.47
C ALA A 12 6.94 -56.05 -18.73
N GLY A 13 5.78 -55.89 -19.41
CA GLY A 13 5.03 -56.99 -20.04
C GLY A 13 3.50 -56.87 -19.88
N VAL A 14 2.74 -56.23 -20.79
CA VAL A 14 2.21 -56.67 -22.11
C VAL A 14 0.77 -57.25 -22.06
N ALA A 15 -0.16 -56.47 -22.66
CA ALA A 15 -1.37 -56.74 -23.48
C ALA A 15 -2.59 -57.57 -22.99
N ASP A 16 -3.72 -56.84 -22.83
CA ASP A 16 -5.11 -56.94 -23.38
C ASP A 16 -5.73 -58.31 -23.79
N PRO A 17 -7.08 -58.54 -23.70
CA PRO A 17 -8.02 -57.83 -24.58
C PRO A 17 -9.53 -57.69 -24.16
N THR A 18 -10.25 -56.81 -24.88
CA THR A 18 -11.70 -56.83 -25.27
C THR A 18 -12.81 -56.57 -24.24
N THR A 19 -13.71 -55.59 -24.50
CA THR A 19 -15.11 -55.78 -24.96
C THR A 19 -15.97 -54.48 -24.87
N GLU A 20 -16.83 -54.34 -25.88
CA GLU A 20 -17.90 -53.39 -26.27
C GLU A 20 -18.82 -52.73 -25.22
N GLY A 21 -19.41 -51.57 -25.59
CA GLY A 21 -20.84 -51.25 -25.28
C GLY A 21 -21.16 -49.86 -24.67
N PRO A 22 -22.34 -49.25 -24.93
CA PRO A 22 -22.43 -47.81 -25.26
C PRO A 22 -23.21 -46.89 -24.29
N ALA A 23 -23.16 -45.59 -24.64
CA ALA A 23 -24.14 -44.50 -24.42
C ALA A 23 -24.40 -43.97 -22.99
N GLY A 24 -24.06 -42.69 -22.77
CA GLY A 24 -24.53 -41.87 -21.65
C GLY A 24 -24.32 -40.38 -21.93
N ALA A 25 -25.41 -39.66 -22.15
CA ALA A 25 -25.46 -38.24 -22.44
C ALA A 25 -25.11 -37.35 -21.23
N GLY A 26 -24.47 -36.21 -21.50
CA GLY A 26 -24.43 -35.07 -20.58
C GLY A 26 -23.29 -34.09 -20.88
N PRO A 27 -23.57 -32.87 -21.38
CA PRO A 27 -22.54 -31.86 -21.58
C PRO A 27 -22.26 -31.21 -20.21
N GLY A 28 -21.43 -31.86 -19.40
CA GLY A 28 -20.76 -31.20 -18.30
C GLY A 28 -19.70 -30.27 -18.88
N ARG A 29 -20.11 -29.07 -19.29
CA ARG A 29 -19.17 -27.94 -19.43
C ARG A 29 -18.52 -27.80 -18.06
N GLY A 30 -17.34 -28.41 -17.91
CA GLY A 30 -16.37 -28.01 -16.91
C GLY A 30 -16.10 -26.55 -17.18
N GLN A 31 -16.84 -25.68 -16.52
CA GLN A 31 -16.39 -24.33 -16.27
C GLN A 31 -14.99 -24.52 -15.67
N PRO A 32 -13.92 -24.04 -16.30
CA PRO A 32 -12.70 -23.86 -15.55
C PRO A 32 -13.10 -22.96 -14.39
N ALA A 33 -12.97 -23.49 -13.17
CA ALA A 33 -13.11 -22.71 -11.96
C ALA A 33 -12.35 -21.42 -12.22
N ALA A 34 -13.10 -20.30 -12.25
CA ALA A 34 -12.51 -18.99 -12.39
C ALA A 34 -11.34 -18.93 -11.41
N PRO A 35 -10.14 -18.49 -11.82
CA PRO A 35 -9.02 -18.39 -10.90
C PRO A 35 -9.50 -17.57 -9.70
N GLY A 36 -9.61 -18.27 -8.56
CA GLY A 36 -10.06 -17.71 -7.30
C GLY A 36 -9.33 -16.41 -7.10
N GLU A 37 -10.11 -15.37 -6.83
CA GLU A 37 -9.70 -13.99 -6.72
C GLU A 37 -8.31 -13.86 -6.09
N ALA A 38 -7.29 -13.70 -6.93
CA ALA A 38 -5.99 -13.21 -6.54
C ALA A 38 -6.13 -11.70 -6.24
N GLN A 39 -6.96 -11.34 -5.26
CA GLN A 39 -7.42 -9.96 -5.06
C GLN A 39 -7.26 -9.52 -3.61
N GLY A 40 -6.08 -9.76 -3.05
CA GLY A 40 -5.56 -8.84 -2.07
C GLY A 40 -5.41 -7.48 -2.75
N GLY A 41 -6.35 -6.56 -2.51
CA GLY A 41 -6.25 -5.16 -2.94
C GLY A 41 -4.95 -4.51 -2.44
N VAL A 42 -4.74 -3.23 -2.71
CA VAL A 42 -3.49 -2.55 -2.33
C VAL A 42 -3.10 -2.75 -0.84
N LEU A 43 -4.09 -2.83 0.05
CA LEU A 43 -3.90 -3.14 1.48
C LEU A 43 -3.40 -4.57 1.74
N GLY A 44 -3.81 -5.56 0.94
CA GLY A 44 -3.36 -6.95 1.08
C GLY A 44 -1.90 -7.15 0.66
N ARG A 45 -1.40 -6.35 -0.29
CA ARG A 45 -0.01 -6.46 -0.78
C ARG A 45 0.99 -5.68 0.06
N VAL A 46 0.60 -4.50 0.54
CA VAL A 46 1.51 -3.56 1.24
C VAL A 46 1.25 -3.52 2.75
N GLY A 47 0.04 -3.85 3.17
CA GLY A 47 -0.44 -3.72 4.53
C GLY A 47 -1.45 -2.59 4.68
N ASP A 48 -2.16 -2.62 5.81
CA ASP A 48 -3.15 -1.61 6.17
C ASP A 48 -2.51 -0.54 7.08
N PRO A 49 -2.34 0.71 6.60
CA PRO A 49 -1.74 1.78 7.38
C PRO A 49 -2.61 2.22 8.58
N ALA A 50 -3.91 1.89 8.59
CA ALA A 50 -4.79 2.13 9.74
C ALA A 50 -4.60 1.09 10.85
N ALA A 51 -4.06 -0.09 10.53
CA ALA A 51 -3.76 -1.13 11.52
C ALA A 51 -2.34 -0.97 12.08
N ARG A 52 -1.34 -0.81 11.21
CA ARG A 52 0.09 -0.72 11.57
C ARG A 52 0.83 0.25 10.65
N GLU A 53 2.03 0.67 11.03
CA GLU A 53 2.90 1.36 10.08
C GLU A 53 3.20 0.44 8.89
N VAL A 54 3.11 1.00 7.67
CA VAL A 54 3.47 0.32 6.43
C VAL A 54 4.69 0.99 5.83
N THR A 55 5.63 0.18 5.34
CA THR A 55 6.86 0.68 4.72
C THR A 55 6.67 0.85 3.22
N LEU A 56 6.97 2.04 2.72
CA LEU A 56 6.96 2.36 1.30
C LEU A 56 8.41 2.54 0.83
N PRO A 57 8.78 2.04 -0.36
CA PRO A 57 10.10 2.29 -0.91
C PRO A 57 10.29 3.78 -1.18
N ASN A 58 11.49 4.33 -1.07
CA ASN A 58 11.70 5.74 -1.40
C ASN A 58 11.90 5.91 -2.91
N ARG A 59 10.79 5.94 -3.66
CA ARG A 59 10.77 6.16 -5.11
C ARG A 59 9.57 7.03 -5.49
N PRO A 60 9.59 7.71 -6.65
CA PRO A 60 8.48 8.54 -7.10
C PRO A 60 7.11 7.83 -7.12
N GLU A 61 7.08 6.52 -7.37
CA GLU A 61 5.85 5.72 -7.40
C GLU A 61 5.18 5.59 -6.03
N SER A 62 5.91 5.82 -4.94
CA SER A 62 5.39 5.68 -3.58
C SER A 62 4.35 6.72 -3.22
N ALA A 63 4.38 7.91 -3.85
CA ALA A 63 3.29 8.87 -3.72
C ALA A 63 1.98 8.30 -4.28
N ARG A 64 2.03 7.62 -5.43
CA ARG A 64 0.87 6.94 -6.01
C ARG A 64 0.37 5.82 -5.12
N LEU A 65 1.29 5.02 -4.57
CA LEU A 65 0.94 3.92 -3.67
C LEU A 65 0.30 4.44 -2.37
N ALA A 66 0.86 5.48 -1.77
CA ALA A 66 0.32 6.12 -0.58
C ALA A 66 -1.08 6.68 -0.82
N ARG A 67 -1.33 7.31 -1.97
CA ARG A 67 -2.67 7.76 -2.37
C ARG A 67 -3.67 6.61 -2.43
N GLN A 68 -3.30 5.49 -3.07
CA GLN A 68 -4.17 4.32 -3.19
C GLN A 68 -4.50 3.68 -1.83
N LEU A 69 -3.49 3.53 -0.97
CA LEU A 69 -3.68 3.01 0.39
C LEU A 69 -4.61 3.92 1.21
N THR A 70 -4.33 5.22 1.18
CA THR A 70 -5.08 6.23 1.92
C THR A 70 -6.52 6.28 1.45
N ASP A 71 -6.76 6.38 0.14
CA ASP A 71 -8.10 6.43 -0.45
C ASP A 71 -8.94 5.20 -0.05
N THR A 72 -8.32 4.02 -0.12
CA THR A 72 -8.97 2.77 0.32
C THR A 72 -9.35 2.85 1.80
N VAL A 73 -8.43 3.26 2.68
CA VAL A 73 -8.70 3.36 4.13
C VAL A 73 -9.80 4.39 4.43
N VAL A 74 -9.66 5.62 3.92
CA VAL A 74 -10.57 6.72 4.29
C VAL A 74 -12.00 6.47 3.81
N ARG A 75 -12.17 5.83 2.64
CA ARG A 75 -13.49 5.53 2.09
C ARG A 75 -14.09 4.25 2.66
N THR A 76 -13.33 3.15 2.67
CA THR A 76 -13.89 1.83 3.00
C THR A 76 -13.86 1.50 4.49
N ARG A 77 -12.84 1.95 5.22
CA ARG A 77 -12.69 1.66 6.66
C ARG A 77 -13.22 2.78 7.52
N TRP A 78 -13.00 4.02 7.09
CA TRP A 78 -13.36 5.18 7.89
C TRP A 78 -14.68 5.83 7.46
N GLY A 79 -15.18 5.56 6.25
CA GLY A 79 -16.46 6.10 5.78
C GLY A 79 -16.50 7.62 5.75
N MET A 80 -15.37 8.26 5.41
CA MET A 80 -15.27 9.72 5.35
C MET A 80 -16.13 10.30 4.23
N SER A 81 -16.55 11.56 4.40
CA SER A 81 -17.18 12.31 3.31
C SER A 81 -16.23 12.43 2.12
N ALA A 82 -16.79 12.61 0.91
CA ALA A 82 -15.99 12.69 -0.31
C ALA A 82 -14.92 13.78 -0.25
N GLN A 83 -15.29 14.98 0.22
CA GLN A 83 -14.38 16.13 0.33
C GLN A 83 -13.26 15.88 1.35
N LEU A 84 -13.58 15.31 2.52
CA LEU A 84 -12.57 15.01 3.54
C LEU A 84 -11.61 13.92 3.05
N ALA A 85 -12.12 12.90 2.36
CA ALA A 85 -11.30 11.85 1.76
C ALA A 85 -10.33 12.43 0.70
N GLU A 86 -10.82 13.29 -0.20
CA GLU A 86 -10.01 13.95 -1.22
C GLU A 86 -8.89 14.81 -0.63
N ASN A 87 -9.23 15.65 0.35
CA ASN A 87 -8.23 16.45 1.07
C ASN A 87 -7.19 15.57 1.76
N THR A 88 -7.63 14.51 2.44
CA THR A 88 -6.71 13.58 3.12
C THR A 88 -5.74 12.92 2.14
N VAL A 89 -6.24 12.43 1.01
CA VAL A 89 -5.41 11.79 -0.03
C VAL A 89 -4.41 12.79 -0.64
N LEU A 90 -4.84 14.04 -0.86
CA LEU A 90 -3.97 15.11 -1.32
C LEU A 90 -2.83 15.36 -0.32
N LEU A 91 -3.15 15.60 0.96
CA LEU A 91 -2.15 15.91 1.98
C LEU A 91 -1.16 14.76 2.20
N VAL A 92 -1.62 13.51 2.12
CA VAL A 92 -0.72 12.35 2.15
C VAL A 92 0.22 12.35 0.96
N SER A 93 -0.28 12.65 -0.24
CA SER A 93 0.56 12.74 -1.45
C SER A 93 1.64 13.80 -1.29
N GLU A 94 1.33 14.94 -0.67
CA GLU A 94 2.28 16.01 -0.43
C GLU A 94 3.34 15.63 0.61
N LEU A 95 2.95 15.05 1.75
CA LEU A 95 3.91 14.61 2.76
C LEU A 95 4.83 13.50 2.24
N VAL A 96 4.27 12.50 1.55
CA VAL A 96 5.06 11.41 0.95
C VAL A 96 5.93 11.95 -0.17
N GLY A 97 5.42 12.84 -1.02
CA GLY A 97 6.20 13.49 -2.08
C GLY A 97 7.39 14.27 -1.53
N ASN A 98 7.21 15.02 -0.44
CA ASN A 98 8.30 15.69 0.25
C ASN A 98 9.31 14.69 0.82
N ALA A 99 8.85 13.64 1.49
CA ALA A 99 9.73 12.60 2.01
C ALA A 99 10.50 11.88 0.89
N VAL A 100 9.91 11.71 -0.29
CA VAL A 100 10.61 11.10 -1.43
C VAL A 100 11.70 12.02 -1.99
N ARG A 101 11.40 13.32 -2.11
CA ARG A 101 12.32 14.30 -2.71
C ARG A 101 13.51 14.65 -1.83
N HIS A 102 13.36 14.66 -0.50
CA HIS A 102 14.34 15.35 0.37
C HIS A 102 15.17 14.44 1.26
N THR A 103 14.84 13.15 1.37
CA THR A 103 15.35 12.34 2.50
C THR A 103 16.55 11.48 2.16
N GLY A 104 16.69 11.10 0.89
CA GLY A 104 17.73 10.18 0.42
C GLY A 104 17.68 8.78 1.04
N ALA A 105 16.69 8.49 1.89
CA ALA A 105 16.53 7.21 2.57
C ALA A 105 16.10 6.11 1.59
N HIS A 106 16.25 4.83 1.94
CA HIS A 106 15.75 3.74 1.09
C HIS A 106 14.24 3.49 1.21
N ALA A 107 13.64 3.89 2.32
CA ALA A 107 12.23 3.67 2.61
C ALA A 107 11.69 4.70 3.61
N ILE A 108 10.37 4.89 3.58
CA ILE A 108 9.59 5.75 4.48
C ILE A 108 8.43 4.93 5.08
N GLY A 109 7.95 5.33 6.25
CA GLY A 109 6.79 4.72 6.90
C GLY A 109 5.53 5.56 6.71
N LEU A 110 4.37 4.92 6.53
CA LEU A 110 3.06 5.55 6.55
C LEU A 110 2.19 4.92 7.63
N ARG A 111 1.57 5.73 8.48
CA ARG A 111 0.65 5.28 9.51
C ARG A 111 -0.56 6.22 9.60
N MET A 112 -1.74 5.65 9.81
CA MET A 112 -3.01 6.36 9.89
C MET A 112 -3.68 6.03 11.22
N LEU A 113 -3.99 7.04 12.01
CA LEU A 113 -4.56 6.91 13.35
C LEU A 113 -5.89 7.62 13.39
N ARG A 114 -6.97 6.92 13.77
CA ARG A 114 -8.28 7.54 13.96
C ARG A 114 -8.66 7.53 15.44
N ARG A 115 -9.20 8.65 15.91
CA ARG A 115 -9.79 8.82 17.24
C ARG A 115 -11.19 9.41 17.09
N SER A 116 -11.90 9.54 18.21
CA SER A 116 -13.22 10.17 18.20
C SER A 116 -13.08 11.66 17.83
N GLY A 117 -13.69 12.07 16.73
CA GLY A 117 -13.73 13.46 16.25
C GLY A 117 -12.50 13.96 15.49
N TRP A 118 -11.43 13.18 15.36
CA TRP A 118 -10.24 13.55 14.58
C TRP A 118 -9.42 12.33 14.16
N PHE A 119 -8.55 12.54 13.17
CA PHE A 119 -7.55 11.57 12.74
C PHE A 119 -6.20 12.24 12.50
N ARG A 120 -5.16 11.42 12.49
CA ARG A 120 -3.78 11.81 12.26
C ARG A 120 -3.13 10.90 11.25
N ILE A 121 -2.40 11.49 10.32
CA ILE A 121 -1.59 10.78 9.36
C ILE A 121 -0.13 11.09 9.62
N GLU A 122 0.68 10.04 9.65
CA GLU A 122 2.09 10.09 10.01
C GLU A 122 2.93 9.53 8.86
N VAL A 123 3.92 10.31 8.44
CA VAL A 123 4.96 9.89 7.50
C VAL A 123 6.28 9.85 8.26
N ARG A 124 6.73 8.62 8.55
CA ARG A 124 8.01 8.37 9.21
C ARG A 124 9.13 8.41 8.19
N ASP A 125 10.16 9.17 8.50
CA ASP A 125 11.33 9.34 7.67
C ASP A 125 12.59 9.17 8.52
N PRO A 126 13.50 8.24 8.19
CA PRO A 126 14.73 8.03 8.95
C PRO A 126 15.73 9.20 8.83
N SER A 127 15.53 10.16 7.92
CA SER A 127 16.38 11.33 7.76
C SER A 127 16.10 12.41 8.83
N ARG A 128 17.13 13.19 9.16
CA ARG A 128 17.05 14.31 10.13
C ARG A 128 16.69 15.66 9.50
N GLY A 129 16.57 15.76 8.17
CA GLY A 129 16.29 17.04 7.51
C GLY A 129 14.87 17.51 7.77
N LEU A 130 14.67 18.68 8.39
CA LEU A 130 13.33 19.16 8.68
C LEU A 130 12.60 19.60 7.39
N PRO A 131 11.26 19.41 7.29
CA PRO A 131 10.47 20.01 6.23
C PRO A 131 10.51 21.54 6.38
N CYS A 132 10.90 22.25 5.32
CA CYS A 132 10.89 23.71 5.30
C CYS A 132 9.67 24.22 4.54
N LEU A 133 8.82 25.01 5.19
CA LEU A 133 7.83 25.83 4.50
C LEU A 133 8.59 26.84 3.63
N LEU A 134 8.54 26.65 2.32
CA LEU A 134 9.05 27.62 1.37
C LEU A 134 7.89 28.55 0.96
N PRO A 135 8.13 29.87 0.82
CA PRO A 135 7.18 30.75 0.16
C PRO A 135 6.90 30.18 -1.24
N VAL A 136 5.63 29.98 -1.56
CA VAL A 136 5.20 29.50 -2.87
C VAL A 136 4.24 30.49 -3.48
N ASP A 137 4.48 30.85 -4.73
CA ASP A 137 3.55 31.67 -5.49
C ASP A 137 2.38 30.82 -6.00
N ALA A 138 1.24 31.48 -6.25
CA ALA A 138 0.01 30.80 -6.67
C ALA A 138 0.14 30.06 -8.02
N LEU A 139 1.20 30.33 -8.80
CA LEU A 139 1.50 29.70 -10.08
C LEU A 139 2.60 28.64 -10.00
N ASP A 140 3.26 28.51 -8.84
CA ASP A 140 4.30 27.51 -8.69
C ASP A 140 3.71 26.10 -8.73
N THR A 141 4.29 25.26 -9.57
CA THR A 141 3.96 23.83 -9.69
C THR A 141 4.81 22.96 -8.76
N SER A 142 5.81 23.54 -8.09
CA SER A 142 6.68 22.88 -7.12
C SER A 142 6.68 23.64 -5.78
N GLY A 143 7.04 22.98 -4.68
CA GLY A 143 7.13 23.62 -3.36
C GLY A 143 5.81 23.80 -2.59
N ARG A 144 4.65 23.58 -3.22
CA ARG A 144 3.33 23.78 -2.59
C ARG A 144 2.98 22.75 -1.51
N GLY A 145 3.74 21.67 -1.40
CA GLY A 145 3.31 20.53 -0.59
C GLY A 145 3.08 20.86 0.88
N LEU A 146 4.03 21.55 1.53
CA LEU A 146 3.81 21.98 2.92
C LEU A 146 2.79 23.11 3.03
N PHE A 147 2.69 24.00 2.04
CA PHE A 147 1.66 25.04 2.02
C PHE A 147 0.25 24.44 2.00
N LEU A 148 0.01 23.39 1.22
CA LEU A 148 -1.27 22.68 1.19
C LEU A 148 -1.57 22.01 2.53
N VAL A 149 -0.56 21.38 3.15
CA VAL A 149 -0.69 20.79 4.49
C VAL A 149 -1.03 21.85 5.52
N ASP A 150 -0.33 22.99 5.50
CA ASP A 150 -0.57 24.11 6.41
C ASP A 150 -1.97 24.72 6.23
N THR A 151 -2.46 24.81 4.99
CA THR A 151 -3.74 25.43 4.68
C THR A 151 -4.94 24.53 4.96
N LEU A 152 -4.82 23.22 4.72
CA LEU A 152 -5.97 22.30 4.73
C LEU A 152 -6.06 21.44 5.98
N SER A 153 -4.99 21.31 6.77
CA SER A 153 -5.02 20.55 8.02
C SER A 153 -5.49 21.41 9.20
N ASP A 154 -6.07 20.79 10.23
CA ASP A 154 -6.35 21.48 11.49
C ASP A 154 -5.04 21.75 12.26
N ARG A 155 -4.11 20.79 12.21
CA ARG A 155 -2.78 20.86 12.81
C ARG A 155 -1.80 20.05 11.97
N TRP A 156 -0.55 20.47 11.93
CA TRP A 156 0.52 19.65 11.42
C TRP A 156 1.81 19.93 12.18
N GLY A 157 2.78 19.04 12.04
CA GLY A 157 4.04 19.19 12.73
C GLY A 157 5.05 18.10 12.40
N VAL A 158 6.13 18.13 13.16
CA VAL A 158 7.23 17.18 13.03
C VAL A 158 7.67 16.74 14.41
N ASP A 159 7.59 15.45 14.66
CA ASP A 159 8.13 14.84 15.88
C ASP A 159 9.53 14.33 15.58
N LEU A 160 10.54 14.88 16.26
CA LEU A 160 11.91 14.40 16.15
C LEU A 160 12.07 13.08 16.90
N LEU A 161 12.68 12.09 16.23
CA LEU A 161 12.95 10.78 16.80
C LEU A 161 14.46 10.56 16.91
N PRO A 162 14.94 9.66 17.79
CA PRO A 162 16.36 9.31 17.86
C PRO A 162 16.94 8.87 16.50
N ARG A 163 16.10 8.23 15.67
CA ARG A 163 16.42 7.73 14.32
C ARG A 163 15.45 8.28 13.27
N GLY A 164 15.50 9.59 13.07
CA GLY A 164 14.76 10.29 12.02
C GLY A 164 13.72 11.24 12.59
N LYS A 165 12.59 11.34 11.91
CA LYS A 165 11.45 12.16 12.30
C LYS A 165 10.14 11.54 11.83
N THR A 166 9.05 12.04 12.36
CA THR A 166 7.72 11.79 11.84
C THR A 166 7.10 13.13 11.48
N THR A 167 6.84 13.36 10.20
CA THR A 167 6.02 14.49 9.76
C THR A 167 4.56 14.05 9.80
N TRP A 168 3.68 14.88 10.34
CA TRP A 168 2.29 14.50 10.56
C TRP A 168 1.34 15.65 10.32
N PHE A 169 0.09 15.31 10.02
CA PHE A 169 -1.03 16.25 10.04
C PHE A 169 -2.26 15.62 10.70
N GLU A 170 -3.15 16.46 11.20
CA GLU A 170 -4.39 16.10 11.85
C GLU A 170 -5.55 16.86 11.24
N MET A 171 -6.71 16.20 11.16
CA MET A 171 -7.96 16.82 10.72
C MET A 171 -9.12 16.30 11.55
N ARG A 172 -10.16 17.13 11.71
CA ARG A 172 -11.43 16.72 12.30
C ARG A 172 -12.19 15.79 11.36
N SER A 173 -12.86 14.80 11.94
CA SER A 173 -13.68 13.79 11.23
C SER A 173 -15.12 13.84 11.68
#